data_AF-A0A952K6T4-F1
#
_entry.id   AF-A0A952K6T4-F1
#
_cell.length_a   1.000
_cell.length_b   1.000
_cell.length_c   1.000
_cell.angle_alpha   90.00
_cell.angle_beta   90.00
_cell.angle_gamma   90.00
#
_symmetry.space_group_name_H-M   'P 1'
#
loop_
_entity.id
_entity.type
_entity.pdbx_description
1 polymer ?
#
loop_
_entity_poly.entity_id
_entity_poly.type
_entity_poly.pdbx_seq_one_letter_code
_entity_poly.pdbx_strand_id
1 'polypeptide(L)'
;MGLFDRFRGGRKAWGADGNDPAVDLRYMQQWVAAHTGVEAFVEPRTTVTDVTVVLVAADGEWTRRRAGGDAGARRLSERLQIPVYDVQKVGYPQRMRDYDARRRIERERALREELEG
;
A
#
# COMPACT_ATOMS: atom_id res chain seq x y z
N MET A 1 -6.55 -16.67 31.80
CA MET A 1 -7.02 -17.58 30.73
C MET A 1 -7.61 -16.73 29.62
N GLY A 2 -6.75 -16.31 28.70
CA GLY A 2 -7.07 -15.38 27.62
C GLY A 2 -7.41 -16.12 26.33
N LEU A 3 -8.44 -15.65 25.66
CA LEU A 3 -8.89 -15.99 24.31
C LEU A 3 -9.69 -14.74 23.88
N PHE A 4 -9.64 -14.33 22.62
CA PHE A 4 -10.37 -13.18 22.05
C PHE A 4 -9.72 -11.80 22.25
N ASP A 5 -8.61 -11.55 21.56
CA ASP A 5 -8.66 -10.48 20.59
C ASP A 5 -7.90 -10.88 19.34
N ARG A 6 -8.67 -11.03 18.27
CA ARG A 6 -8.24 -11.52 16.97
C ARG A 6 -7.40 -10.43 16.33
N PHE A 7 -6.11 -10.47 16.65
CA PHE A 7 -5.01 -9.72 16.05
C PHE A 7 -5.32 -9.17 14.66
N ARG A 8 -5.50 -7.84 14.59
CA ARG A 8 -4.92 -6.90 13.61
C ARG A 8 -4.25 -7.57 12.40
N GLY A 9 -5.05 -8.16 11.52
CA GLY A 9 -4.63 -8.68 10.23
C GLY A 9 -4.45 -7.55 9.23
N GLY A 10 -3.35 -6.81 9.33
CA GLY A 10 -3.00 -5.76 8.36
C GLY A 10 -1.49 -5.49 8.25
N ARG A 11 -0.65 -6.42 8.73
CA ARG A 11 0.80 -6.41 8.53
C ARG A 11 1.23 -7.69 7.85
N LYS A 12 0.89 -7.85 6.57
CA LYS A 12 1.66 -8.70 5.66
C LYS A 12 1.43 -8.29 4.21
N ALA A 13 2.25 -7.37 3.73
CA ALA A 13 2.62 -7.30 2.33
C ALA A 13 3.99 -6.59 2.20
N TRP A 14 4.92 -6.99 3.04
CA TRP A 14 6.33 -6.73 2.80
C TRP A 14 6.92 -8.02 2.25
N GLY A 15 7.33 -7.98 0.98
CA GLY A 15 8.20 -8.98 0.37
C GLY A 15 7.50 -10.25 -0.11
N ALA A 16 7.52 -10.39 -1.44
CA ALA A 16 7.93 -11.62 -2.13
C ALA A 16 7.18 -12.92 -1.77
N ASP A 17 5.98 -13.10 -2.31
CA ASP A 17 5.49 -14.43 -2.71
C ASP A 17 4.36 -14.24 -3.73
N GLY A 18 4.63 -14.52 -5.01
CA GLY A 18 3.66 -14.36 -6.10
C GLY A 18 4.28 -13.72 -7.33
N ASN A 19 4.95 -14.53 -8.15
CA ASN A 19 5.58 -14.13 -9.42
C ASN A 19 4.56 -13.78 -10.53
N ASP A 20 3.29 -13.52 -10.18
CA ASP A 20 2.19 -13.39 -11.14
C ASP A 20 1.56 -11.98 -11.09
N PRO A 21 1.86 -11.11 -12.08
CA PRO A 21 1.26 -9.78 -12.21
C PRO A 21 -0.28 -9.78 -12.23
N ALA A 22 -0.93 -10.89 -12.60
CA ALA A 22 -2.38 -11.00 -12.57
C ALA A 22 -2.94 -11.06 -11.15
N VAL A 23 -2.19 -11.68 -10.21
CA VAL A 23 -2.57 -11.73 -8.80
C VAL A 23 -2.45 -10.35 -8.17
N ASP A 24 -1.35 -9.63 -8.46
CA ASP A 24 -1.17 -8.24 -8.03
C ASP A 24 -2.31 -7.35 -8.53
N LEU A 25 -2.67 -7.44 -9.82
CA LEU A 25 -3.76 -6.64 -10.38
C LEU A 25 -5.10 -6.92 -9.70
N ARG A 26 -5.45 -8.20 -9.48
CA ARG A 26 -6.70 -8.56 -8.78
C ARG A 26 -6.72 -8.04 -7.36
N TYR A 27 -5.58 -8.06 -6.67
CA TYR A 27 -5.46 -7.48 -5.34
C TYR A 27 -5.68 -5.96 -5.39
N MET A 28 -5.04 -5.27 -6.34
CA MET A 28 -5.20 -3.84 -6.51
C MET A 28 -6.67 -3.46 -6.79
N GLN A 29 -7.37 -4.21 -7.64
CA GLN A 29 -8.80 -4.02 -7.90
C GLN A 29 -9.65 -4.19 -6.64
N GLN A 30 -9.42 -5.25 -5.87
CA GLN A 30 -10.13 -5.46 -4.61
C GLN A 30 -9.85 -4.35 -3.60
N TRP A 31 -8.60 -3.90 -3.51
CA TRP A 31 -8.21 -2.84 -2.60
C TRP A 31 -8.85 -1.50 -3.00
N VAL A 32 -8.85 -1.16 -4.29
CA VAL A 32 -9.55 0.02 -4.81
C VAL A 32 -11.05 -0.05 -4.55
N ALA A 33 -11.67 -1.23 -4.69
CA ALA A 33 -13.09 -1.41 -4.39
C ALA A 33 -13.43 -1.28 -2.89
N ALA A 34 -12.49 -1.61 -2.01
CA ALA A 34 -12.68 -1.55 -0.56
C ALA A 34 -12.42 -0.16 0.04
N HIS A 35 -11.76 0.74 -0.69
CA HIS A 35 -11.34 2.06 -0.19
C HIS A 35 -11.90 3.18 -1.07
N THR A 36 -12.18 4.34 -0.47
CA THR A 36 -12.70 5.50 -1.20
C THR A 36 -11.59 6.50 -1.50
N GLY A 37 -11.69 7.18 -2.66
CA GLY A 37 -10.75 8.24 -3.05
C GLY A 37 -9.31 7.74 -3.24
N VAL A 38 -9.17 6.55 -3.81
CA VAL A 38 -7.86 5.94 -4.05
C VAL A 38 -7.14 6.63 -5.19
N GLU A 39 -5.88 6.97 -4.95
CA GLU A 39 -4.94 7.44 -5.97
C GLU A 39 -3.76 6.48 -6.07
N ALA A 40 -3.31 6.22 -7.29
CA ALA A 40 -2.15 5.38 -7.55
C ALA A 40 -0.91 6.23 -7.83
N PHE A 41 0.22 5.86 -7.23
CA PHE A 41 1.53 6.49 -7.42
C PHE A 41 2.50 5.44 -7.96
N VAL A 42 2.92 5.60 -9.20
CA VAL A 42 3.87 4.70 -9.87
C VAL A 42 5.27 5.08 -9.44
N GLU A 43 5.99 4.08 -8.93
CA GLU A 43 7.42 4.16 -8.66
C GLU A 43 8.18 3.63 -9.88
N PRO A 44 9.17 4.38 -10.38
CA PRO A 44 9.95 3.95 -11.53
C PRO A 44 10.76 2.69 -11.20
N ARG A 45 11.08 1.91 -12.24
CA ARG A 45 12.02 0.81 -12.12
C ARG A 45 13.36 1.35 -11.60
N THR A 46 13.88 0.68 -10.57
CA THR A 46 15.23 0.90 -10.04
C THR A 46 16.14 -0.26 -10.44
N THR A 47 17.42 -0.20 -10.09
CA THR A 47 18.38 -1.29 -10.34
C THR A 47 17.96 -2.61 -9.70
N VAL A 48 17.24 -2.56 -8.57
CA VAL A 48 16.92 -3.75 -7.76
C VAL A 48 15.42 -4.08 -7.70
N THR A 49 14.56 -3.17 -8.15
CA THR A 49 13.10 -3.32 -8.07
C THR A 49 12.45 -2.93 -9.39
N ASP A 50 11.60 -3.79 -9.91
CA ASP A 50 10.73 -3.50 -11.06
C ASP A 50 9.76 -2.35 -10.77
N VAL A 51 9.06 -1.88 -11.82
CA VAL A 51 8.01 -0.86 -11.68
C VAL A 51 6.96 -1.32 -10.67
N THR A 52 6.75 -0.51 -9.65
CA THR A 52 5.79 -0.77 -8.56
C THR A 52 4.80 0.37 -8.47
N VAL A 53 3.66 0.12 -7.84
CA VAL A 53 2.61 1.12 -7.61
C VAL A 53 2.22 1.12 -6.16
N VAL A 54 2.11 2.31 -5.60
CA VAL A 54 1.56 2.59 -4.28
C VAL A 54 0.16 3.12 -4.46
N LEU A 55 -0.83 2.41 -3.94
CA LEU A 55 -2.21 2.88 -3.86
C LEU A 55 -2.38 3.59 -2.52
N VAL A 56 -2.94 4.79 -2.52
CA VAL A 56 -3.17 5.61 -1.32
C VAL A 56 -4.64 6.05 -1.29
N ALA A 57 -5.35 5.61 -0.26
CA ALA A 57 -6.76 5.95 -0.02
C ALA A 57 -6.91 7.38 0.53
N ALA A 58 -8.15 7.86 0.59
CA ALA A 58 -8.46 9.21 1.07
C ALA A 58 -8.07 9.42 2.55
N ASP A 59 -8.14 8.37 3.37
CA ASP A 59 -7.78 8.39 4.80
C ASP A 59 -6.26 8.30 5.05
N GLY A 60 -5.47 8.06 4.00
CA GLY A 60 -4.03 7.89 4.07
C GLY A 60 -3.57 6.43 4.19
N GLU A 61 -4.49 5.46 4.28
CA GLU A 61 -4.11 4.05 4.19
C GLU A 61 -3.49 3.76 2.83
N TRP A 62 -2.43 2.96 2.80
CA TRP A 62 -1.70 2.70 1.58
C TRP A 62 -1.22 1.25 1.47
N THR A 63 -1.07 0.80 0.23
CA THR A 63 -0.52 -0.52 -0.11
C THR A 63 0.38 -0.43 -1.34
N ARG A 64 1.45 -1.21 -1.37
CA ARG A 64 2.42 -1.25 -2.49
C ARG A 64 2.34 -2.60 -3.21
N ARG A 65 2.24 -2.61 -4.54
CA ARG A 65 2.19 -3.82 -5.38
C ARG A 65 3.05 -3.66 -6.64
N ARG A 66 3.39 -4.77 -7.30
CA ARG A 66 4.12 -4.71 -8.58
C ARG A 66 3.16 -4.30 -9.68
N ALA A 67 3.63 -3.42 -10.58
CA ALA A 67 2.81 -2.97 -11.71
C ALA A 67 2.79 -3.98 -12.88
N GLY A 68 3.68 -4.99 -12.86
CA GLY A 68 3.94 -5.86 -14.01
C GLY A 68 4.77 -5.17 -15.11
N GLY A 69 5.70 -4.30 -14.71
CA GLY A 69 6.56 -3.52 -15.62
C GLY A 69 5.90 -2.25 -16.18
N ASP A 70 6.59 -1.54 -17.07
CA ASP A 70 6.16 -0.26 -17.64
C ASP A 70 4.80 -0.35 -18.37
N ALA A 71 4.59 -1.44 -19.12
CA ALA A 71 3.35 -1.66 -19.87
C ALA A 71 2.16 -1.93 -18.94
N GLY A 72 2.40 -2.57 -17.80
CA GLY A 72 1.39 -2.77 -16.77
C GLY A 72 1.03 -1.44 -16.10
N ALA A 73 2.04 -0.66 -15.71
CA ALA A 73 1.84 0.67 -15.10
C ALA A 73 1.02 1.62 -15.98
N ARG A 74 1.30 1.68 -17.28
CA ARG A 74 0.54 2.53 -18.22
C ARG A 74 -0.93 2.16 -18.34
N ARG A 75 -1.27 0.87 -18.20
CA ARG A 75 -2.65 0.38 -18.28
C ARG A 75 -3.40 0.40 -16.94
N LEU A 76 -2.74 0.77 -15.84
CA LEU A 76 -3.39 0.79 -14.53
C LEU A 76 -4.51 1.82 -14.45
N SER A 77 -4.35 2.99 -15.08
CA SER A 77 -5.39 4.02 -15.13
C SER A 77 -6.66 3.49 -15.79
N GLU A 78 -6.53 2.83 -16.93
CA GLU A 78 -7.64 2.22 -17.67
C GLU A 78 -8.30 1.06 -16.89
N ARG A 79 -7.49 0.23 -16.22
CA ARG A 79 -7.96 -0.98 -15.52
C ARG A 79 -8.59 -0.72 -14.16
N LEU A 80 -8.11 0.29 -13.46
CA LEU A 80 -8.54 0.63 -12.10
C LEU A 80 -9.50 1.83 -12.08
N GLN A 81 -9.55 2.62 -13.16
CA GLN A 81 -10.38 3.82 -13.29
C GLN A 81 -10.15 4.85 -12.15
N ILE A 82 -8.90 4.94 -11.69
CA ILE A 82 -8.46 5.89 -10.65
C ILE A 82 -7.38 6.83 -11.20
N PRO A 83 -7.16 7.99 -10.55
CA PRO A 83 -6.01 8.83 -10.85
C PRO A 83 -4.70 8.07 -10.64
N VAL A 84 -3.79 8.16 -11.63
CA VAL A 84 -2.46 7.55 -11.58
C VAL A 84 -1.42 8.65 -11.80
N TYR A 85 -0.49 8.76 -10.87
CA TYR A 85 0.58 9.75 -10.88
C TYR A 85 1.95 9.08 -10.86
N ASP A 86 2.96 9.82 -11.32
CA ASP A 86 4.36 9.42 -11.20
C ASP A 86 4.94 10.02 -9.90
N VAL A 87 5.40 9.15 -8.99
CA VAL A 87 5.92 9.59 -7.69
C VAL A 87 7.13 10.52 -7.83
N GLN A 88 7.92 10.39 -8.89
CA GLN A 88 9.08 11.27 -9.10
C GLN A 88 8.66 12.70 -9.46
N LYS A 89 7.44 12.86 -9.99
CA LYS A 89 6.91 14.17 -10.41
C LYS A 89 6.13 14.85 -9.30
N VAL A 90 5.26 14.11 -8.61
CA VAL A 90 4.34 14.68 -7.61
C VAL A 90 4.77 14.42 -6.17
N GLY A 91 5.71 13.49 -5.95
CA GLY A 91 6.08 13.01 -4.62
C GLY A 91 5.02 12.10 -3.99
N TYR A 92 5.24 11.77 -2.73
CA TYR A 92 4.25 11.05 -1.92
C TYR A 92 3.25 12.02 -1.30
N PRO A 93 1.95 11.68 -1.28
CA PRO A 93 0.92 12.55 -0.74
C PRO A 93 1.08 12.70 0.78
N GLN A 94 0.78 13.90 1.29
CA GLN A 94 0.93 14.23 2.72
C GLN A 94 0.13 13.28 3.62
N ARG A 95 -1.09 12.91 3.22
CA ARG A 95 -1.96 11.99 3.98
C ARG A 95 -1.35 10.60 4.24
N MET A 96 -0.52 10.10 3.32
CA MET A 96 0.23 8.84 3.51
C MET A 96 1.25 8.99 4.65
N ARG A 97 1.97 10.13 4.68
CA ARG A 97 2.94 10.43 5.74
C ARG A 97 2.26 10.58 7.10
N ASP A 98 1.11 11.25 7.13
CA ASP A 98 0.34 11.45 8.34
C ASP A 98 -0.19 10.11 8.88
N TYR A 99 -0.61 9.19 8.00
CA TYR A 99 -1.01 7.83 8.37
C TYR A 99 0.14 7.04 8.99
N ASP A 100 1.32 7.05 8.36
CA ASP A 100 2.51 6.37 8.90
C ASP A 100 2.95 6.94 10.25
N ALA A 101 2.89 8.27 10.42
CA ALA A 101 3.19 8.92 11.68
C ALA A 101 2.23 8.50 12.81
N ARG A 102 0.92 8.47 12.52
CA ARG A 102 -0.11 7.98 13.47
C ARG A 102 0.16 6.52 13.85
N ARG A 103 0.37 5.65 12.87
CA ARG A 103 0.65 4.22 13.08
C ARG A 103 1.95 3.97 13.85
N ARG A 104 2.96 4.83 13.70
CA ARG A 104 4.19 4.75 14.49
C ARG A 104 3.93 5.05 15.96
N ILE A 105 3.20 6.11 16.27
CA ILE A 105 2.84 6.48 17.65
C ILE A 105 2.02 5.38 18.31
N GLU A 106 1.03 4.83 17.61
CA GLU A 106 0.22 3.71 18.13
C GLU A 106 1.07 2.47 18.42
N ARG A 107 2.04 2.16 17.56
CA ARG A 107 2.96 1.03 17.76
C ARG A 107 3.86 1.24 18.97
N GLU A 108 4.38 2.45 19.14
CA GLU A 108 5.26 2.80 20.27
C GLU A 108 4.52 2.74 21.60
N ARG A 109 3.27 3.23 21.64
CA ARG A 109 2.40 3.12 22.84
C ARG A 109 2.10 1.67 23.19
N ALA A 110 1.71 0.86 22.19
CA ALA A 110 1.42 -0.56 22.42
C ALA A 110 2.67 -1.33 22.92
N LEU A 111 3.85 -1.04 22.36
CA LEU A 111 5.10 -1.64 22.81
C LEU A 111 5.42 -1.23 24.26
N ARG A 112 5.16 0.02 24.62
CA ARG A 112 5.39 0.53 25.97
C ARG A 112 4.45 -0.13 26.99
N GLU A 113 3.16 -0.27 26.67
CA GLU A 113 2.21 -0.99 27.51
C GLU A 113 2.57 -2.47 27.69
N GLU A 114 3.11 -3.13 26.66
CA GLU A 114 3.58 -4.52 26.74
C GLU A 114 4.85 -4.68 27.59
N LEU A 115 5.69 -3.65 27.66
CA LEU A 115 6.93 -3.65 28.47
C LEU A 115 6.72 -3.22 29.92
N GLU A 116 5.70 -2.39 30.19
CA GLU A 116 5.37 -1.87 31.54
C GLU A 116 4.31 -2.72 32.27
N GLY A 117 3.68 -3.70 31.61
CA GLY A 117 2.69 -4.63 32.17
C GLY A 117 3.26 -6.00 32.54
#